data_AF-A0A431B1G3-F1
#
_entry.id   AF-A0A431B1G3-F1
#
_cell.length_a   1.000
_cell.length_b   1.000
_cell.length_c   1.000
_cell.angle_alpha   90.00
_cell.angle_beta   90.00
_cell.angle_gamma   90.00
#
_symmetry.space_group_name_H-M   'P 1'
#
loop_
_entity.id
_entity.type
_entity.pdbx_description
1 polymer ?
#
loop_
_entity_poly.entity_id
_entity_poly.type
_entity_poly.pdbx_seq_one_letter_code
_entity_poly.pdbx_strand_id
1 'polypeptide(L)'
;MQKFLIVLGFFLMLSIGANAQSPKEAKPSFDCAKASTEVEKMICNDESGELQKLDRLYSKLYFSILKSIPKDTKEGQETKKQMQKFAKNFIDYRDNMRCFLLAKNDDEKEVEEVFNKGRENGIMYENLDSVHFGFKPHHYKPCIARVYKMGILLLSTNTIIDTSFLIDKDTFYTCKGNMILDIFSIKGLAKFRFYNKLFPQGYKETIIEASKALQELSSNGRYTQVCAFEDEGFICTNGGCEFDLDEMQTRVIQPLDNFIQNIDFRKLNAN
;
A
#
# COMPACT_ATOMS: atom_id res chain seq x y z
N MET A 1 19.69 -32.10 -70.48
CA MET A 1 20.70 -32.79 -69.67
C MET A 1 21.51 -31.68 -69.00
N GLN A 2 21.62 -31.47 -67.70
CA GLN A 2 21.56 -32.31 -66.49
C GLN A 2 21.54 -31.27 -65.33
N LYS A 3 20.44 -31.10 -64.59
CA LYS A 3 20.24 -31.57 -63.19
C LYS A 3 21.24 -31.06 -62.14
N PHE A 4 20.70 -30.24 -61.22
CA PHE A 4 20.96 -30.07 -59.77
C PHE A 4 22.33 -29.63 -59.24
N LEU A 5 22.34 -28.56 -58.43
CA LEU A 5 22.48 -28.56 -56.95
C LEU A 5 22.66 -27.11 -56.44
N ILE A 6 21.63 -26.53 -55.81
CA ILE A 6 21.56 -26.24 -54.36
C ILE A 6 22.69 -25.31 -53.87
N VAL A 7 22.40 -24.01 -53.73
CA VAL A 7 22.36 -23.32 -52.42
C VAL A 7 21.28 -22.24 -52.52
N LEU A 8 20.04 -22.67 -52.28
CA LEU A 8 18.92 -21.80 -51.95
C LEU A 8 18.94 -21.63 -50.43
N GLY A 9 18.89 -20.39 -49.96
CA GLY A 9 18.55 -20.07 -48.58
C GLY A 9 19.71 -19.54 -47.77
N PHE A 10 19.95 -18.23 -47.83
CA PHE A 10 20.42 -17.46 -46.67
C PHE A 10 20.32 -15.93 -46.88
N PHE A 11 19.24 -15.38 -47.47
CA PHE A 11 19.04 -13.91 -47.48
C PHE A 11 17.57 -13.46 -47.53
N LEU A 12 16.68 -14.26 -46.94
CA LEU A 12 15.27 -13.89 -46.69
C LEU A 12 14.91 -14.45 -45.31
N MET A 13 15.27 -13.72 -44.26
CA MET A 13 14.72 -13.76 -42.90
C MET A 13 15.71 -13.04 -42.00
N LEU A 14 15.48 -11.76 -41.71
CA LEU A 14 15.87 -11.09 -40.45
C LEU A 14 15.09 -9.76 -40.36
N SER A 15 13.76 -9.86 -40.47
CA SER A 15 12.81 -8.81 -40.08
C SER A 15 12.01 -9.23 -38.83
N ILE A 16 12.60 -10.07 -37.97
CA ILE A 16 12.09 -10.38 -36.65
C ILE A 16 13.27 -10.30 -35.69
N GLY A 17 13.29 -9.27 -34.84
CA GLY A 17 14.33 -9.18 -33.83
C GLY A 17 14.61 -7.81 -33.21
N ALA A 18 13.59 -6.97 -32.99
CA ALA A 18 13.66 -5.94 -31.94
C ALA A 18 12.26 -5.40 -31.60
N ASN A 19 11.31 -6.28 -31.27
CA ASN A 19 10.35 -5.93 -30.21
C ASN A 19 11.00 -6.28 -28.87
N ALA A 20 12.22 -5.76 -28.65
CA ALA A 20 12.62 -5.43 -27.31
C ALA A 20 11.78 -4.21 -26.95
N GLN A 21 10.53 -4.45 -26.55
CA GLN A 21 9.83 -3.52 -25.71
C GLN A 21 10.66 -3.52 -24.42
N SER A 22 11.72 -2.70 -24.42
CA SER A 22 12.42 -2.30 -23.21
C SER A 22 11.34 -2.09 -22.17
N PRO A 23 11.45 -2.68 -20.96
CA PRO A 23 10.49 -2.44 -19.90
C PRO A 23 10.50 -0.93 -19.70
N LYS A 24 9.54 -0.25 -20.37
CA LYS A 24 9.33 1.19 -20.28
C LYS A 24 9.44 1.48 -18.81
N GLU A 25 10.42 2.29 -18.42
CA GLU A 25 10.61 2.80 -17.07
C GLU A 25 9.23 2.90 -16.43
N ALA A 26 9.02 2.18 -15.34
CA ALA A 26 7.70 2.13 -14.75
C ALA A 26 7.25 3.57 -14.52
N LYS A 27 6.24 4.02 -15.28
CA LYS A 27 5.69 5.36 -15.15
C LYS A 27 4.58 5.33 -14.11
N PRO A 28 4.47 6.35 -13.25
CA PRO A 28 3.33 6.45 -12.37
C PRO A 28 2.04 6.67 -13.19
N SER A 29 0.91 6.62 -12.50
CA SER A 29 -0.43 6.78 -13.06
C SER A 29 -0.78 8.23 -13.44
N PHE A 30 0.07 9.19 -13.06
CA PHE A 30 -0.06 10.61 -13.35
C PHE A 30 1.11 11.14 -14.20
N ASP A 31 0.93 12.34 -14.74
CA ASP A 31 1.96 13.04 -15.52
C ASP A 31 2.98 13.71 -14.59
N CYS A 32 4.23 13.23 -14.60
CA CYS A 32 5.29 13.78 -13.76
C CYS A 32 5.59 15.26 -14.01
N ALA A 33 5.30 15.79 -15.21
CA ALA A 33 5.43 17.22 -15.48
C ALA A 33 4.41 18.07 -14.70
N LYS A 34 3.35 17.43 -14.18
CA LYS A 34 2.28 18.05 -13.39
C LYS A 34 2.34 17.69 -11.90
N ALA A 35 3.40 17.02 -11.47
CA ALA A 35 3.61 16.70 -10.06
C ALA A 35 3.60 17.98 -9.21
N SER A 36 2.69 18.02 -8.25
CA SER A 36 2.39 19.20 -7.45
C SER A 36 2.79 19.01 -5.98
N THR A 37 2.71 17.78 -5.48
CA THR A 37 3.09 17.45 -4.10
C THR A 37 4.52 16.92 -4.02
N GLU A 38 5.15 17.01 -2.84
CA GLU A 38 6.48 16.44 -2.61
C GLU A 38 6.49 14.92 -2.82
N VAL A 39 5.42 14.23 -2.43
CA VAL A 39 5.28 12.79 -2.67
C VAL A 39 5.16 12.47 -4.16
N GLU A 40 4.42 13.25 -4.94
CA GLU A 40 4.36 13.07 -6.40
C GLU A 40 5.74 13.23 -7.05
N LYS A 41 6.52 14.23 -6.61
CA LYS A 41 7.90 14.42 -7.07
C LYS A 41 8.80 13.24 -6.69
N MET A 42 8.69 12.73 -5.45
CA MET A 42 9.43 11.56 -4.99
C MET A 42 9.08 10.30 -5.79
N ILE A 43 7.79 10.09 -6.09
CA ILE A 43 7.36 8.98 -6.95
C ILE A 43 7.97 9.12 -8.35
N CYS A 44 7.96 10.32 -8.93
CA CYS A 44 8.53 10.55 -10.25
C CYS A 44 10.04 10.33 -10.32
N ASN A 45 10.76 10.72 -9.27
CA ASN A 45 12.22 10.65 -9.19
C ASN A 45 12.75 9.35 -8.56
N ASP A 46 11.88 8.38 -8.26
CA ASP A 46 12.32 7.09 -7.69
C ASP A 46 13.07 6.27 -8.75
N GLU A 47 14.40 6.30 -8.70
CA GLU A 47 15.28 5.59 -9.64
C GLU A 47 15.04 4.07 -9.65
N SER A 48 14.59 3.49 -8.54
CA SER A 48 14.34 2.04 -8.45
C SER A 48 13.10 1.57 -9.22
N GLY A 49 12.20 2.50 -9.56
CA GLY A 49 10.93 2.17 -10.21
C GLY A 49 9.86 1.61 -9.27
N GLU A 50 10.13 1.45 -7.96
CA GLU A 50 9.23 0.78 -7.01
C GLU A 50 7.96 1.60 -6.77
N LEU A 51 8.13 2.88 -6.43
CA LEU A 51 7.01 3.76 -6.15
C LEU A 51 6.12 3.97 -7.37
N GLN A 52 6.71 4.10 -8.56
CA GLN A 52 5.92 4.21 -9.79
C GLN A 52 5.12 2.94 -10.08
N LYS A 53 5.67 1.75 -9.80
CA LYS A 53 4.95 0.46 -9.97
C LYS A 53 3.77 0.36 -9.00
N LEU A 54 3.99 0.71 -7.74
CA LEU A 54 2.96 0.68 -6.70
C LEU A 54 1.84 1.67 -6.98
N ASP A 55 2.17 2.92 -7.34
CA ASP A 55 1.19 3.93 -7.74
C ASP A 55 0.35 3.46 -8.93
N ARG A 56 1.02 2.96 -9.98
CA ARG A 56 0.35 2.45 -11.17
C ARG A 56 -0.56 1.26 -10.87
N LEU A 57 -0.13 0.34 -10.01
CA LEU A 57 -0.93 -0.82 -9.59
C LEU A 57 -2.17 -0.38 -8.82
N TYR A 58 -2.00 0.43 -7.79
CA TYR A 58 -3.08 0.95 -6.96
C TYR A 58 -4.12 1.68 -7.83
N SER A 59 -3.68 2.60 -8.69
CA SER A 59 -4.55 3.35 -9.59
C SER A 59 -5.36 2.43 -10.50
N LYS A 60 -4.69 1.45 -11.13
CA LYS A 60 -5.37 0.46 -11.97
C LYS A 60 -6.41 -0.37 -11.21
N LEU A 61 -6.10 -0.82 -10.01
CA LEU A 61 -7.03 -1.57 -9.15
C LEU A 61 -8.25 -0.70 -8.81
N TYR A 62 -8.01 0.50 -8.31
CA TYR A 62 -9.04 1.45 -7.93
C TYR A 62 -10.02 1.73 -9.08
N PHE A 63 -9.50 2.11 -10.26
CA PHE A 63 -10.35 2.42 -11.40
C PHE A 63 -11.04 1.19 -12.00
N SER A 64 -10.40 0.01 -11.98
CA SER A 64 -11.04 -1.23 -12.44
C SER A 64 -12.24 -1.62 -11.57
N ILE A 65 -12.12 -1.46 -10.24
CA ILE A 65 -13.22 -1.68 -9.30
C ILE A 65 -14.30 -0.61 -9.51
N LEU A 66 -13.92 0.66 -9.51
CA LEU A 66 -14.86 1.79 -9.62
C LEU A 66 -15.71 1.71 -10.89
N LYS A 67 -15.10 1.36 -12.04
CA LYS A 67 -15.78 1.17 -13.32
C LYS A 67 -16.74 -0.03 -13.30
N SER A 68 -16.41 -1.07 -12.55
CA SER A 68 -17.24 -2.28 -12.44
C SER A 68 -18.50 -2.09 -11.58
N ILE A 69 -18.56 -1.04 -10.76
CA ILE A 69 -19.75 -0.73 -9.93
C ILE A 69 -20.86 -0.12 -10.82
N PRO A 70 -22.10 -0.65 -10.80
CA PRO A 70 -23.24 -0.07 -11.52
C PRO A 70 -23.45 1.40 -11.15
N LYS A 71 -23.64 2.28 -12.14
CA LYS A 71 -23.85 3.72 -11.92
C LYS A 71 -25.34 4.10 -11.72
N ASP A 72 -26.24 3.27 -12.22
CA ASP A 72 -27.68 3.57 -12.31
C ASP A 72 -28.49 2.96 -11.15
N THR A 73 -27.83 2.31 -10.18
CA THR A 73 -28.48 1.77 -8.99
C THR A 73 -28.14 2.60 -7.76
N LYS A 74 -29.09 2.74 -6.82
CA LYS A 74 -28.87 3.44 -5.54
C LYS A 74 -27.68 2.85 -4.77
N GLU A 75 -27.59 1.52 -4.75
CA GLU A 75 -26.48 0.80 -4.09
C GLU A 75 -25.13 1.07 -4.75
N GLY A 76 -25.07 1.08 -6.08
CA GLY A 76 -23.85 1.37 -6.80
C GLY A 76 -23.41 2.83 -6.63
N GLN A 77 -24.36 3.77 -6.62
CA GLN A 77 -24.09 5.18 -6.33
C GLN A 77 -23.52 5.38 -4.92
N GLU A 78 -24.10 4.73 -3.92
CA GLU A 78 -23.61 4.83 -2.54
C GLU A 78 -22.22 4.19 -2.39
N THR A 79 -22.00 3.01 -2.98
CA THR A 79 -20.68 2.36 -2.95
C THR A 79 -19.62 3.22 -3.65
N LYS A 80 -19.96 3.91 -4.75
CA LYS A 80 -19.04 4.85 -5.41
C LYS A 80 -18.65 6.04 -4.53
N LYS A 81 -19.57 6.56 -3.71
CA LYS A 81 -19.23 7.60 -2.71
C LYS A 81 -18.26 7.07 -1.67
N GLN A 82 -18.45 5.84 -1.19
CA GLN A 82 -17.52 5.21 -0.26
C GLN A 82 -16.14 4.99 -0.91
N MET A 83 -16.08 4.58 -2.18
CA MET A 83 -14.82 4.50 -2.94
C MET A 83 -14.12 5.86 -3.08
N GLN A 84 -14.88 6.96 -3.24
CA GLN A 84 -14.31 8.31 -3.28
C GLN A 84 -13.75 8.73 -1.92
N LYS A 85 -14.46 8.41 -0.82
CA LYS A 85 -13.97 8.64 0.55
C LYS A 85 -12.68 7.86 0.80
N PHE A 86 -12.64 6.58 0.42
CA PHE A 86 -11.44 5.75 0.51
C PHE A 86 -10.24 6.38 -0.23
N ALA A 87 -10.44 6.81 -1.48
CA ALA A 87 -9.38 7.44 -2.26
C ALA A 87 -8.90 8.76 -1.63
N LYS A 88 -9.81 9.58 -1.10
CA LYS A 88 -9.45 10.81 -0.39
C LYS A 88 -8.57 10.51 0.83
N ASN A 89 -8.98 9.55 1.66
CA ASN A 89 -8.21 9.15 2.84
C ASN A 89 -6.85 8.56 2.46
N PHE A 90 -6.80 7.78 1.38
CA PHE A 90 -5.56 7.21 0.88
C PHE A 90 -4.57 8.28 0.43
N ILE A 91 -5.02 9.26 -0.36
CA ILE A 91 -4.19 10.37 -0.84
C ILE A 91 -3.72 11.22 0.35
N ASP A 92 -4.60 11.51 1.30
CA ASP A 92 -4.23 12.22 2.53
C ASP A 92 -3.13 11.48 3.31
N TYR A 93 -3.27 10.17 3.50
CA TYR A 93 -2.26 9.37 4.19
C TYR A 93 -0.94 9.29 3.42
N ARG A 94 -1.02 9.20 2.10
CA ARG A 94 0.14 9.18 1.22
C ARG A 94 0.90 10.50 1.29
N ASP A 95 0.20 11.62 1.08
CA ASP A 95 0.81 12.95 0.96
C ASP A 95 1.29 13.49 2.31
N ASN A 96 0.65 13.10 3.41
CA ASN A 96 1.10 13.39 4.77
C ASN A 96 2.00 12.30 5.37
N MET A 97 2.39 11.27 4.59
CA MET A 97 3.31 10.21 5.01
C MET A 97 2.91 9.51 6.32
N ARG A 98 1.60 9.25 6.50
CA ARG A 98 1.04 8.58 7.68
C ARG A 98 1.25 7.08 7.56
N CYS A 99 2.36 6.60 8.12
CA CYS A 99 2.78 5.20 8.00
C CYS A 99 2.35 4.32 9.17
N PHE A 100 1.44 3.38 8.88
CA PHE A 100 0.88 2.42 9.85
C PHE A 100 1.60 1.08 9.88
N LEU A 101 2.30 0.73 8.80
CA LEU A 101 3.19 -0.43 8.82
C LEU A 101 4.44 -0.05 9.62
N LEU A 102 4.56 -0.63 10.81
CA LEU A 102 5.69 -0.44 11.72
C LEU A 102 7.01 -0.68 10.99
N ALA A 103 8.00 0.14 11.34
CA ALA A 103 9.33 0.06 10.78
C ALA A 103 10.37 0.39 11.83
N LYS A 104 11.50 -0.33 11.76
CA LYS A 104 12.71 0.05 12.49
C LYS A 104 13.28 1.32 11.88
N ASN A 105 13.67 2.28 12.72
CA ASN A 105 14.64 3.30 12.35
C ASN A 105 16.01 2.85 12.86
N ASP A 106 16.92 2.56 11.93
CA ASP A 106 18.28 2.13 12.17
C ASP A 106 19.31 3.30 12.12
N ASP A 107 18.87 4.54 11.92
CA ASP A 107 19.69 5.74 12.11
C ASP A 107 19.73 6.11 13.61
N GLU A 108 20.68 5.50 14.33
CA GLU A 108 20.91 5.72 15.77
C GLU A 108 21.05 7.21 16.12
N LYS A 109 21.64 8.01 15.22
CA LYS A 109 21.87 9.44 15.44
C LYS A 109 20.58 10.23 15.33
N GLU A 110 19.73 9.94 14.33
CA GLU A 110 18.39 10.52 14.23
C GLU A 110 17.55 10.17 15.46
N VAL A 111 17.59 8.90 15.86
CA VAL A 111 16.90 8.42 17.06
C VAL A 111 17.32 9.23 18.29
N GLU A 112 18.63 9.36 18.53
CA GLU A 112 19.18 10.12 19.65
C GLU A 112 18.81 11.61 19.60
N GLU A 113 18.92 12.25 18.43
CA GLU A 113 18.55 13.66 18.22
C GLU A 113 17.07 13.92 18.57
N VAL A 114 16.18 13.01 18.17
CA VAL A 114 14.74 13.14 18.44
C VAL A 114 14.45 12.93 19.93
N PHE A 115 15.07 11.94 20.57
CA PHE A 115 14.93 11.72 22.02
C PHE A 115 15.38 12.93 22.84
N ASN A 116 16.50 13.53 22.46
CA ASN A 116 17.02 14.70 23.17
C ASN A 116 16.07 15.90 23.06
N LYS A 117 15.50 16.17 21.87
CA LYS A 117 14.48 17.21 21.70
C LYS A 117 13.21 16.96 22.51
N GLY A 118 12.74 15.71 22.56
CA GLY A 118 11.57 15.33 23.37
C GLY A 118 11.80 15.64 24.85
N ARG A 119 12.97 15.27 25.38
CA ARG A 119 13.39 15.53 26.76
C ARG A 119 13.49 17.03 27.07
N GLU A 120 14.07 17.81 26.16
CA GLU A 120 14.18 19.27 26.29
C GLU A 120 12.80 19.96 26.36
N ASN A 121 11.81 19.43 25.63
CA ASN A 121 10.44 19.94 25.61
C ASN A 121 9.57 19.44 26.79
N GLY A 122 10.14 18.69 27.74
CA GLY A 122 9.41 18.14 28.89
C GLY A 122 8.44 17.01 28.52
N ILE A 123 8.56 16.43 27.32
CA ILE A 123 7.81 15.26 26.89
C ILE A 123 8.61 14.03 27.33
N MET A 124 8.21 13.42 28.44
CA MET A 124 8.80 12.19 28.94
C MET A 124 8.07 11.01 28.29
N TYR A 125 8.70 10.37 27.31
CA TYR A 125 8.21 9.10 26.77
C TYR A 125 8.49 8.01 27.80
N GLU A 126 7.43 7.52 28.47
CA GLU A 126 7.55 6.42 29.44
C GLU A 126 7.98 5.09 28.78
N ASN A 127 7.89 4.99 27.45
CA ASN A 127 8.50 3.96 26.62
C ASN A 127 9.54 4.59 25.69
N LEU A 128 10.82 4.43 26.02
CA LEU A 128 11.97 4.84 25.22
C LEU A 128 12.11 4.07 23.89
N ASP A 129 11.19 3.16 23.58
CA ASP A 129 11.35 2.20 22.48
C ASP A 129 10.51 2.54 21.24
N SER A 130 9.67 3.58 21.33
CA SER A 130 8.84 4.09 20.23
C SER A 130 8.91 5.61 20.13
N VAL A 131 9.26 6.13 18.95
CA VAL A 131 9.28 7.58 18.68
C VAL A 131 8.21 7.95 17.66
N HIS A 132 7.49 9.01 17.98
CA HIS A 132 6.42 9.60 17.17
C HIS A 132 6.86 10.94 16.61
N PHE A 133 7.68 10.98 15.55
CA PHE A 133 7.92 12.25 14.84
C PHE A 133 8.33 12.03 13.39
N GLY A 134 8.08 13.08 12.60
CA GLY A 134 8.37 13.18 11.18
C GLY A 134 9.76 12.69 10.84
N PHE A 135 9.78 11.60 10.06
CA PHE A 135 10.96 11.01 9.47
C PHE A 135 11.85 12.06 8.80
N LYS A 136 13.18 11.90 8.89
CA LYS A 136 14.07 12.52 7.90
C LYS A 136 13.73 12.05 6.48
N PRO A 137 14.09 12.82 5.43
CA PRO A 137 13.71 12.53 4.06
C PRO A 137 14.06 11.13 3.53
N HIS A 138 15.08 10.48 4.11
CA HIS A 138 15.53 9.17 3.66
C HIS A 138 14.56 8.03 4.02
N HIS A 139 13.68 8.20 5.02
CA HIS A 139 12.64 7.21 5.32
C HIS A 139 11.31 7.46 4.58
N TYR A 140 11.17 8.56 3.83
CA TYR A 140 9.94 8.90 3.13
C TYR A 140 9.57 7.89 2.05
N LYS A 141 10.55 7.41 1.26
CA LYS A 141 10.28 6.43 0.21
C LYS A 141 9.74 5.10 0.78
N PRO A 142 10.40 4.45 1.77
CA PRO A 142 9.84 3.26 2.42
C PRO A 142 8.46 3.49 3.01
N CYS A 143 8.22 4.67 3.57
CA CYS A 143 6.92 5.05 4.10
C CYS A 143 5.84 5.14 2.99
N ILE A 144 6.09 5.88 1.90
CA ILE A 144 5.17 5.98 0.76
C ILE A 144 4.85 4.59 0.19
N ALA A 145 5.86 3.73 0.03
CA ALA A 145 5.67 2.35 -0.44
C ALA A 145 4.71 1.56 0.46
N ARG A 146 4.87 1.67 1.79
CA ARG A 146 4.00 1.04 2.78
C ARG A 146 2.55 1.55 2.69
N VAL A 147 2.35 2.85 2.49
CA VAL A 147 1.00 3.41 2.30
C VAL A 147 0.34 2.81 1.06
N TYR A 148 1.06 2.71 -0.07
CA TYR A 148 0.52 2.04 -1.26
C TYR A 148 0.16 0.57 -1.01
N LYS A 149 1.06 -0.19 -0.36
CA LYS A 149 0.81 -1.60 -0.02
C LYS A 149 -0.44 -1.73 0.85
N MET A 150 -0.57 -0.92 1.91
CA MET A 150 -1.76 -0.85 2.75
C MET A 150 -3.02 -0.52 1.94
N GLY A 151 -2.96 0.49 1.06
CA GLY A 151 -4.07 0.86 0.18
C GLY A 151 -4.51 -0.29 -0.72
N ILE A 152 -3.55 -1.04 -1.28
CA ILE A 152 -3.84 -2.24 -2.09
C ILE A 152 -4.46 -3.34 -1.23
N LEU A 153 -3.92 -3.62 -0.04
CA LEU A 153 -4.46 -4.60 0.90
C LEU A 153 -5.93 -4.30 1.23
N LEU A 154 -6.21 -3.10 1.74
CA LEU A 154 -7.53 -2.71 2.22
C LEU A 154 -8.55 -2.59 1.08
N LEU A 155 -8.14 -2.10 -0.10
CA LEU A 155 -9.00 -2.09 -1.27
C LEU A 155 -9.38 -3.50 -1.71
N SER A 156 -8.41 -4.43 -1.72
CA SER A 156 -8.63 -5.83 -2.06
C SER A 156 -9.55 -6.52 -1.06
N THR A 157 -9.32 -6.32 0.24
CA THR A 157 -10.14 -6.87 1.32
C THR A 157 -11.58 -6.36 1.25
N ASN A 158 -11.82 -5.08 0.96
CA ASN A 158 -13.17 -4.52 0.79
C ASN A 158 -13.96 -5.15 -0.38
N THR A 159 -13.30 -5.79 -1.36
CA THR A 159 -14.00 -6.58 -2.38
C THR A 159 -14.49 -7.95 -1.90
N ILE A 160 -14.05 -8.37 -0.72
CA ILE A 160 -14.42 -9.63 -0.06
C ILE A 160 -15.39 -9.38 1.10
N ILE A 161 -15.03 -8.45 1.98
CA ILE A 161 -15.72 -8.14 3.23
C ILE A 161 -15.50 -6.66 3.57
N ASP A 162 -16.51 -6.00 4.10
CA ASP A 162 -16.34 -4.65 4.66
C ASP A 162 -15.30 -4.69 5.78
N THR A 163 -14.21 -3.95 5.62
CA THR A 163 -13.09 -4.00 6.59
C THR A 163 -13.52 -3.60 8.00
N SER A 164 -14.54 -2.77 8.17
CA SER A 164 -15.07 -2.42 9.50
C SER A 164 -15.63 -3.62 10.27
N PHE A 165 -16.01 -4.71 9.59
CA PHE A 165 -16.46 -5.95 10.23
C PHE A 165 -15.33 -6.84 10.72
N LEU A 166 -14.08 -6.57 10.33
CA LEU A 166 -12.89 -7.28 10.81
C LEU A 166 -12.36 -6.68 12.12
N ILE A 167 -12.96 -5.60 12.61
CA ILE A 167 -12.61 -4.97 13.87
C ILE A 167 -13.08 -5.86 15.03
N ASP A 168 -12.13 -6.39 15.79
CA ASP A 168 -12.42 -7.07 17.06
C ASP A 168 -12.61 -6.03 18.17
N LYS A 169 -13.84 -5.83 18.64
CA LYS A 169 -14.14 -4.81 19.65
C LYS A 169 -13.69 -5.22 21.06
N ASP A 170 -13.43 -6.49 21.29
CA ASP A 170 -13.06 -7.01 22.61
C ASP A 170 -11.56 -6.81 22.90
N THR A 171 -10.75 -6.57 21.86
CA THR A 171 -9.31 -6.31 21.98
C THR A 171 -8.94 -4.83 22.15
N PHE A 172 -9.91 -3.89 22.15
CA PHE A 172 -9.61 -2.45 22.12
C PHE A 172 -10.23 -1.64 23.28
N TYR A 173 -9.38 -1.18 24.21
CA TYR A 173 -9.64 -0.16 25.21
C TYR A 173 -9.62 1.26 24.61
N THR A 174 -10.81 1.85 24.53
CA THR A 174 -11.11 3.26 24.88
C THR A 174 -10.35 4.44 24.25
N CYS A 175 -9.82 4.37 23.04
CA CYS A 175 -9.59 5.59 22.26
C CYS A 175 -10.80 5.88 21.36
N LYS A 176 -11.42 7.05 21.50
CA LYS A 176 -12.62 7.49 20.77
C LYS A 176 -12.40 7.74 19.25
N GLY A 177 -11.23 7.38 18.72
CA GLY A 177 -10.84 7.60 17.32
C GLY A 177 -11.32 6.48 16.40
N ASN A 178 -11.34 6.75 15.08
CA ASN A 178 -11.70 5.73 14.11
C ASN A 178 -10.50 4.80 13.90
N MET A 179 -10.79 3.50 13.84
CA MET A 179 -9.80 2.47 13.56
C MET A 179 -9.42 2.47 12.08
N ILE A 180 -8.22 1.99 11.72
CA ILE A 180 -7.74 2.03 10.32
C ILE A 180 -8.71 1.31 9.39
N LEU A 181 -9.28 0.19 9.84
CA LEU A 181 -10.28 -0.56 9.08
C LEU A 181 -11.62 0.15 8.94
N ASP A 182 -11.96 1.07 9.84
CA ASP A 182 -13.15 1.93 9.75
C ASP A 182 -12.90 3.12 8.79
N ILE A 183 -11.74 3.76 8.91
CA ILE A 183 -11.30 4.88 8.05
C ILE A 183 -11.30 4.45 6.57
N PHE A 184 -10.86 3.22 6.30
CA PHE A 184 -10.74 2.64 4.96
C PHE A 184 -11.85 1.64 4.61
N SER A 185 -12.96 1.64 5.34
CA SER A 185 -14.15 0.84 5.00
C SER A 185 -14.82 1.35 3.72
N ILE A 186 -15.22 0.42 2.85
CA ILE A 186 -16.02 0.69 1.64
C ILE A 186 -17.34 -0.09 1.73
N LYS A 187 -18.29 0.46 2.47
CA LYS A 187 -19.62 -0.17 2.70
C LYS A 187 -20.29 -0.54 1.38
N GLY A 188 -20.70 -1.80 1.27
CA GLY A 188 -21.42 -2.34 0.12
C GLY A 188 -20.54 -2.92 -1.00
N LEU A 189 -19.23 -2.69 -1.01
CA LEU A 189 -18.36 -3.15 -2.11
C LEU A 189 -18.33 -4.67 -2.25
N ALA A 190 -18.25 -5.39 -1.13
CA ALA A 190 -18.21 -6.86 -1.10
C ALA A 190 -19.40 -7.54 -1.81
N LYS A 191 -20.56 -6.87 -1.88
CA LYS A 191 -21.76 -7.41 -2.51
C LYS A 191 -21.62 -7.63 -4.02
N PHE A 192 -20.73 -6.89 -4.66
CA PHE A 192 -20.46 -7.02 -6.09
C PHE A 192 -19.50 -8.19 -6.43
N ARG A 193 -18.91 -8.85 -5.41
CA ARG A 193 -18.08 -10.06 -5.56
C ARG A 193 -16.92 -9.91 -6.55
N PHE A 194 -16.29 -8.74 -6.60
CA PHE A 194 -15.23 -8.45 -7.56
C PHE A 194 -13.93 -9.22 -7.32
N TYR A 195 -13.73 -9.78 -6.12
CA TYR A 195 -12.49 -10.47 -5.76
C TYR A 195 -12.08 -11.50 -6.82
N ASN A 196 -13.00 -12.41 -7.17
CA ASN A 196 -12.72 -13.51 -8.09
C ASN A 196 -12.40 -13.06 -9.51
N LYS A 197 -12.84 -11.86 -9.90
CA LYS A 197 -12.63 -11.31 -11.24
C LYS A 197 -11.28 -10.59 -11.35
N LEU A 198 -10.89 -9.85 -10.31
CA LEU A 198 -9.79 -8.89 -10.38
C LEU A 198 -8.51 -9.37 -9.69
N PHE A 199 -8.58 -10.34 -8.78
CA PHE A 199 -7.48 -10.73 -7.91
C PHE A 199 -7.08 -12.21 -8.05
N PRO A 200 -5.84 -12.58 -7.69
CA PRO A 200 -5.38 -13.96 -7.73
C PRO A 200 -6.20 -14.84 -6.78
N GLN A 201 -6.50 -16.06 -7.23
CA GLN A 201 -7.19 -17.06 -6.42
C GLN A 201 -6.26 -17.61 -5.33
N GLY A 202 -6.82 -18.05 -4.21
CA GLY A 202 -6.06 -18.65 -3.10
C GLY A 202 -5.52 -17.64 -2.07
N TYR A 203 -5.61 -16.34 -2.31
CA TYR A 203 -5.13 -15.30 -1.38
C TYR A 203 -6.22 -14.67 -0.50
N LYS A 204 -7.47 -15.13 -0.64
CA LYS A 204 -8.64 -14.49 -0.01
C LYS A 204 -8.50 -14.43 1.51
N GLU A 205 -8.18 -15.57 2.12
CA GLU A 205 -7.97 -15.68 3.56
C GLU A 205 -6.72 -14.91 3.98
N THR A 206 -5.63 -15.06 3.23
CA THR A 206 -4.35 -14.38 3.48
C THR A 206 -4.52 -12.88 3.65
N ILE A 207 -5.26 -12.21 2.76
CA ILE A 207 -5.44 -10.75 2.84
C ILE A 207 -6.44 -10.32 3.92
N ILE A 208 -7.40 -11.18 4.29
CA ILE A 208 -8.28 -10.94 5.45
C ILE A 208 -7.44 -10.97 6.73
N GLU A 209 -6.64 -12.01 6.92
CA GLU A 209 -5.81 -12.17 8.11
C GLU A 209 -4.73 -11.08 8.19
N ALA A 210 -4.11 -10.72 7.06
CA ALA A 210 -3.19 -9.59 7.02
C ALA A 210 -3.87 -8.25 7.37
N SER A 211 -5.15 -8.04 7.01
CA SER A 211 -5.91 -6.84 7.38
C SER A 211 -6.24 -6.79 8.88
N LYS A 212 -6.57 -7.93 9.49
CA LYS A 212 -6.76 -8.04 10.94
C LYS A 212 -5.46 -7.78 11.70
N ALA A 213 -4.38 -8.43 11.29
CA ALA A 213 -3.06 -8.23 11.88
C ALA A 213 -2.58 -6.77 11.73
N LEU A 214 -2.83 -6.15 10.57
CA LEU A 214 -2.57 -4.71 10.38
C LEU A 214 -3.30 -3.87 11.43
N GLN A 215 -4.59 -4.13 11.67
CA GLN A 215 -5.37 -3.41 12.68
C GLN A 215 -4.83 -3.63 14.09
N GLU A 216 -4.58 -4.89 14.46
CA GLU A 216 -4.04 -5.29 15.77
C GLU A 216 -2.73 -4.59 16.05
N LEU A 217 -1.75 -4.72 15.15
CA LEU A 217 -0.42 -4.16 15.31
C LEU A 217 -0.41 -2.63 15.22
N SER A 218 -1.26 -2.03 14.36
CA SER A 218 -1.43 -0.57 14.31
C SER A 218 -2.09 -0.02 15.58
N SER A 219 -2.97 -0.80 16.22
CA SER A 219 -3.58 -0.44 17.50
C SER A 219 -2.61 -0.62 18.65
N ASN A 220 -1.83 -1.70 18.70
CA ASN A 220 -0.84 -1.94 19.75
C ASN A 220 0.24 -0.85 19.78
N GLY A 221 0.65 -0.34 18.61
CA GLY A 221 1.47 0.87 18.54
C GLY A 221 0.85 2.03 19.33
N ARG A 222 -0.47 2.28 19.17
CA ARG A 222 -1.20 3.36 19.87
C ARG A 222 -1.35 3.16 21.38
N TYR A 223 -1.08 1.97 21.92
CA TYR A 223 -1.24 1.70 23.35
C TYR A 223 -0.06 2.15 24.21
N THR A 224 1.11 2.44 23.62
CA THR A 224 2.29 2.79 24.41
C THR A 224 2.25 4.22 24.96
N GLN A 225 1.29 5.07 24.57
CA GLN A 225 0.93 6.31 25.30
C GLN A 225 -0.36 6.98 24.78
N VAL A 226 -1.21 7.41 25.74
CA VAL A 226 -2.33 8.37 25.68
C VAL A 226 -2.84 8.72 24.28
N CYS A 227 -3.77 7.92 23.73
CA CYS A 227 -4.60 8.23 22.54
C CYS A 227 -4.01 9.28 21.59
N ALA A 228 -2.81 9.03 21.08
CA ALA A 228 -2.15 9.96 20.17
C ALA A 228 -3.02 10.06 18.91
N PHE A 229 -3.27 11.30 18.49
CA PHE A 229 -4.14 11.61 17.36
C PHE A 229 -3.56 11.01 16.05
N GLU A 230 -4.44 10.78 15.07
CA GLU A 230 -4.29 9.96 13.85
C GLU A 230 -3.16 10.36 12.87
N ASP A 231 -2.20 11.17 13.30
CA ASP A 231 -1.32 11.97 12.45
C ASP A 231 0.17 11.59 12.58
N GLU A 232 0.55 10.76 13.55
CA GLU A 232 1.96 10.45 13.85
C GLU A 232 2.25 8.96 13.61
N GLY A 233 3.04 8.66 12.57
CA GLY A 233 3.52 7.31 12.30
C GLY A 233 4.36 6.76 13.46
N PHE A 234 4.36 5.44 13.63
CA PHE A 234 5.09 4.76 14.70
C PHE A 234 6.45 4.28 14.18
N ILE A 235 7.52 4.68 14.86
CA ILE A 235 8.87 4.22 14.60
C ILE A 235 9.38 3.48 15.82
N CYS A 236 9.79 2.23 15.61
CA CYS A 236 10.48 1.43 16.61
C CYS A 236 11.94 1.89 16.67
N THR A 237 12.37 2.40 17.82
CA THR A 237 13.70 3.00 18.00
C THR A 237 14.64 2.17 18.85
N ASN A 238 14.12 1.25 19.65
CA ASN A 238 14.91 0.27 20.42
C ASN A 238 14.31 -1.14 20.31
N GLY A 239 15.04 -2.14 20.84
CA GLY A 239 14.67 -3.56 20.81
C GLY A 239 13.30 -3.93 21.41
N GLY A 240 12.64 -3.03 22.16
CA GLY A 240 11.33 -3.26 22.78
C GLY A 240 10.18 -3.49 21.80
N CYS A 241 10.33 -3.09 20.53
CA CYS A 241 9.33 -3.34 19.48
C CYS A 241 9.78 -4.36 18.43
N GLU A 242 10.91 -5.07 18.63
CA GLU A 242 11.40 -6.07 17.67
C GLU A 242 10.36 -7.17 17.43
N PHE A 243 9.64 -7.58 18.47
CA PHE A 243 8.53 -8.52 18.35
C PHE A 243 7.42 -7.99 17.42
N ASP A 244 6.97 -6.74 17.61
CA ASP A 244 5.91 -6.16 16.77
C ASP A 244 6.38 -5.91 15.33
N LEU A 245 7.67 -5.65 15.12
CA LEU A 245 8.27 -5.54 13.79
C LEU A 245 8.32 -6.89 13.07
N ASP A 246 8.74 -7.95 13.76
CA ASP A 246 8.76 -9.31 13.22
C ASP A 246 7.34 -9.79 12.92
N GLU A 247 6.38 -9.53 13.80
CA GLU A 247 4.96 -9.82 13.59
C GLU A 247 4.41 -9.01 12.40
N MET A 248 4.72 -7.72 12.29
CA MET A 248 4.32 -6.89 11.13
C MET A 248 4.91 -7.45 9.82
N GLN A 249 6.17 -7.83 9.85
CA GLN A 249 6.85 -8.38 8.69
C GLN A 249 6.22 -9.71 8.26
N THR A 250 5.99 -10.63 9.21
CA THR A 250 5.55 -12.00 8.94
C THR A 250 4.05 -12.12 8.66
N ARG A 251 3.21 -11.38 9.39
CA ARG A 251 1.74 -11.47 9.30
C ARG A 251 1.13 -10.48 8.31
N VAL A 252 1.82 -9.38 7.99
CA VAL A 252 1.27 -8.34 7.11
C VAL A 252 2.12 -8.16 5.85
N ILE A 253 3.40 -7.82 5.97
CA ILE A 253 4.22 -7.39 4.83
C ILE A 253 4.53 -8.54 3.87
N GLN A 254 5.10 -9.66 4.36
CA GLN A 254 5.45 -10.80 3.49
C GLN A 254 4.25 -11.40 2.75
N PRO A 255 3.10 -11.65 3.41
CA PRO A 255 1.92 -12.17 2.73
C PRO A 255 1.37 -11.19 1.69
N LEU A 256 1.39 -9.90 1.99
CA LEU A 256 0.96 -8.84 1.09
C LEU A 256 1.88 -8.69 -0.13
N ASP A 257 3.20 -8.76 0.06
CA ASP A 257 4.16 -8.70 -1.04
C ASP A 257 3.99 -9.89 -1.99
N ASN A 258 3.82 -11.10 -1.44
CA ASN A 258 3.51 -12.29 -2.22
C ASN A 258 2.18 -12.13 -2.99
N PHE A 259 1.14 -11.60 -2.34
CA PHE A 259 -0.14 -11.31 -3.00
C PHE A 259 0.01 -10.32 -4.16
N ILE A 260 0.67 -9.17 -3.92
CA ILE A 260 0.89 -8.11 -4.91
C ILE A 260 1.64 -8.63 -6.14
N GLN A 261 2.67 -9.44 -5.94
CA GLN A 261 3.45 -10.05 -7.02
C GLN A 261 2.60 -10.96 -7.93
N ASN A 262 1.51 -11.52 -7.40
CA ASN A 262 0.61 -12.42 -8.13
C ASN A 262 -0.62 -11.71 -8.75
N ILE A 263 -0.73 -10.39 -8.62
CA ILE A 263 -1.80 -9.62 -9.29
C ILE A 263 -1.51 -9.52 -10.80
N ASP A 264 -2.39 -10.11 -11.62
CA ASP A 264 -2.27 -10.01 -13.07
C ASP A 264 -2.72 -8.63 -13.57
N PHE A 265 -1.75 -7.76 -13.84
CA PHE A 265 -1.95 -6.41 -14.39
C PHE A 265 -2.76 -6.36 -15.69
N ARG A 266 -2.87 -7.47 -16.43
CA ARG A 266 -3.68 -7.54 -17.68
C ARG A 266 -5.16 -7.68 -17.40
N LYS A 267 -5.54 -8.22 -16.24
CA LYS A 267 -6.95 -8.27 -15.80
C LYS A 267 -7.45 -6.90 -15.36
N LEU A 268 -6.54 -6.00 -15.02
CA LEU A 268 -6.83 -4.62 -14.64
C LEU A 268 -6.96 -3.76 -15.90
N ASN A 269 -8.09 -3.06 -16.04
CA ASN A 269 -8.57 -2.36 -17.24
C ASN A 269 -9.26 -3.24 -18.31
N ALA A 270 -9.58 -4.51 -18.03
CA ALA A 270 -10.42 -5.35 -18.88
C ALA A 270 -11.90 -5.03 -18.62
N ASN A 271 -12.36 -3.93 -19.23
CA ASN A 271 -13.74 -3.51 -19.56
C ASN A 271 -13.74 -2.00 -19.75
#